data_AF-A0A932E664-F1
#
_entry.id   AF-A0A932E664-F1
#
_cell.length_a   1.000
_cell.length_b   1.000
_cell.length_c   1.000
_cell.angle_alpha   90.00
_cell.angle_beta   90.00
_cell.angle_gamma   90.00
#
_symmetry.space_group_name_H-M   'P 1'
#
loop_
_entity.id
_entity.type
_entity.pdbx_description
1 polymer ?
#
loop_
_entity_poly.entity_id
_entity_poly.type
_entity_poly.pdbx_seq_one_letter_code
_entity_poly.pdbx_strand_id
1 'polypeptide(L)'
;NGSNAVNLTRNDSLDDSPAWSPDGEFLVFSSDRDGNREIYRFRPDGSGVLRLTVNLAFDITPAYSPDGQEIAFSSNRDGDMDLYVMDSDGSGLRPLTDVEGRDEYPAWSPDAEQIVFASDRTGNFELYRISAGGGTVENLTNSSAQDGSPAYSPDGTLIAFASNRLGNYEIYTLDLATLRPPGGETVANPAWRNAAWRLPESGFSIDQVIDTLVAEALRETGQNVSAAARQLGVTREFLRYRLATARGPAPAGPAEGK
;
A
#
# COMPACT_ATOMS: atom_id res chain seq x y z
N ASN A 1 3.79 35.33 10.92
CA ASN A 1 5.23 35.27 11.23
C ASN A 1 5.58 34.14 12.21
N GLY A 2 4.66 33.20 12.52
CA GLY A 2 4.95 32.06 13.40
C GLY A 2 5.07 32.37 14.90
N SER A 3 4.84 33.63 15.32
CA SER A 3 5.02 34.04 16.73
C SER A 3 4.00 33.46 17.70
N ASN A 4 2.96 32.78 17.19
CA ASN A 4 1.93 32.10 17.96
C ASN A 4 2.11 30.57 17.97
N ALA A 5 3.26 30.05 17.55
CA ALA A 5 3.57 28.62 17.65
C ALA A 5 3.63 28.19 19.12
N VAL A 6 2.95 27.08 19.45
CA VAL A 6 2.87 26.54 20.81
C VAL A 6 3.43 25.12 20.80
N ASN A 7 4.33 24.80 21.73
CA ASN A 7 4.75 23.43 21.98
C ASN A 7 3.64 22.70 22.77
N LEU A 8 2.98 21.76 22.09
CA LEU A 8 1.85 21.01 22.65
C LEU A 8 2.26 19.74 23.41
N THR A 9 3.40 19.11 23.06
CA THR A 9 3.81 17.81 23.63
C THR A 9 4.71 17.95 24.86
N ARG A 10 5.48 19.03 24.95
CA ARG A 10 6.22 19.49 26.16
C ARG A 10 7.09 18.41 26.82
N ASN A 11 7.91 17.74 26.03
CA ASN A 11 8.87 16.74 26.48
C ASN A 11 10.17 16.79 25.63
N ASP A 12 11.18 16.02 26.02
CA ASP A 12 12.50 15.97 25.36
C ASP A 12 12.61 14.82 24.32
N SER A 13 11.51 14.14 24.05
CA SER A 13 11.42 13.01 23.13
C SER A 13 11.22 13.48 21.68
N LEU A 14 11.48 12.61 20.72
CA LEU A 14 11.19 12.88 19.32
C LEU A 14 9.70 12.66 19.07
N ASP A 15 8.99 13.74 18.73
CA ASP A 15 7.60 13.72 18.30
C ASP A 15 7.54 14.16 16.82
N ASP A 16 6.98 13.34 15.94
CA ASP A 16 6.90 13.61 14.50
C ASP A 16 5.56 13.16 13.87
N SER A 17 5.40 13.43 12.57
CA SER A 17 4.29 12.95 11.74
C SER A 17 2.88 13.26 12.30
N PRO A 18 2.56 14.51 12.71
CA PRO A 18 1.25 14.81 13.26
C PRO A 18 0.16 14.82 12.16
N ALA A 19 -1.02 14.30 12.48
CA ALA A 19 -2.21 14.39 11.66
C ALA A 19 -3.44 14.79 12.51
N TRP A 20 -4.26 15.68 11.96
CA TRP A 20 -5.52 16.09 12.60
C TRP A 20 -6.61 15.06 12.36
N SER A 21 -7.48 14.85 13.36
CA SER A 21 -8.77 14.22 13.09
C SER A 21 -9.63 15.17 12.22
N PRO A 22 -10.53 14.65 11.37
CA PRO A 22 -11.32 15.47 10.45
C PRO A 22 -12.21 16.51 11.14
N ASP A 23 -12.67 16.22 12.35
CA ASP A 23 -13.46 17.11 13.21
C ASP A 23 -12.60 18.13 13.98
N GLY A 24 -11.28 17.99 13.97
CA GLY A 24 -10.34 18.83 14.71
C GLY A 24 -10.33 18.60 16.22
N GLU A 25 -11.01 17.58 16.74
CA GLU A 25 -11.05 17.29 18.18
C GLU A 25 -9.76 16.66 18.70
N PHE A 26 -8.98 16.03 17.83
CA PHE A 26 -7.76 15.32 18.18
C PHE A 26 -6.64 15.54 17.16
N LEU A 27 -5.42 15.30 17.63
CA LEU A 27 -4.27 15.03 16.78
C LEU A 27 -3.75 13.64 17.10
N VAL A 28 -3.28 12.93 16.08
CA VAL A 28 -2.48 11.72 16.19
C VAL A 28 -1.04 12.03 15.76
N PHE A 29 -0.05 11.39 16.37
CA PHE A 29 1.38 11.61 16.07
C PHE A 29 2.22 10.42 16.53
N SER A 30 3.46 10.34 16.06
CA SER A 30 4.45 9.33 16.47
C SER A 30 5.38 9.91 17.55
N SER A 31 5.70 9.13 18.57
CA SER A 31 6.60 9.54 19.66
C SER A 31 7.48 8.41 20.16
N ASP A 32 8.75 8.70 20.48
CA ASP A 32 9.68 7.74 21.10
C ASP A 32 9.78 7.82 22.63
N ARG A 33 8.86 8.56 23.29
CA ARG A 33 8.92 8.88 24.73
C ARG A 33 8.95 7.68 25.68
N ASP A 34 8.56 6.50 25.20
CA ASP A 34 8.53 5.26 25.97
C ASP A 34 9.61 4.23 25.53
N GLY A 35 10.63 4.69 24.79
CA GLY A 35 11.81 3.91 24.41
C GLY A 35 11.78 3.33 22.99
N ASN A 36 10.59 3.24 22.38
CA ASN A 36 10.35 2.93 20.98
C ASN A 36 9.31 3.88 20.39
N ARG A 37 9.24 3.98 19.06
CA ARG A 37 8.23 4.81 18.37
C ARG A 37 6.86 4.18 18.47
N GLU A 38 5.91 4.95 18.98
CA GLU A 38 4.53 4.53 19.20
C GLU A 38 3.57 5.64 18.75
N ILE A 39 2.32 5.27 18.47
CA ILE A 39 1.27 6.19 18.06
C ILE A 39 0.58 6.75 19.31
N TYR A 40 0.48 8.08 19.36
CA TYR A 40 -0.21 8.80 20.41
C TYR A 40 -1.32 9.67 19.83
N ARG A 41 -2.35 9.89 20.65
CA ARG A 41 -3.42 10.85 20.38
C ARG A 41 -3.58 11.80 21.53
N PHE A 42 -3.93 13.05 21.25
CA PHE A 42 -4.21 14.07 22.26
C PHE A 42 -5.12 15.16 21.69
N ARG A 43 -5.65 16.04 22.56
CA ARG A 43 -6.47 17.18 22.15
C ARG A 43 -5.62 18.37 21.69
N PRO A 44 -6.18 19.30 20.88
CA PRO A 44 -5.45 20.47 20.38
C PRO A 44 -4.83 21.38 21.43
N ASP A 45 -5.31 21.31 22.68
CA ASP A 45 -4.77 22.07 23.81
C ASP A 45 -3.61 21.37 24.56
N GLY A 46 -3.19 20.18 24.11
CA GLY A 46 -2.18 19.36 24.76
C GLY A 46 -2.74 18.35 25.77
N SER A 47 -4.04 18.39 26.07
CA SER A 47 -4.66 17.54 27.10
C SER A 47 -5.08 16.17 26.56
N GLY A 48 -5.38 15.23 27.48
CA GLY A 48 -5.96 13.94 27.11
C GLY A 48 -5.03 13.04 26.29
N VAL A 49 -3.71 13.11 26.55
CA VAL A 49 -2.71 12.26 25.90
C VAL A 49 -3.03 10.78 26.17
N LEU A 50 -3.13 10.01 25.09
CA LEU A 50 -3.36 8.58 25.09
C LEU A 50 -2.34 7.92 24.16
N ARG A 51 -1.66 6.89 24.65
CA ARG A 51 -0.84 5.98 23.84
C ARG A 51 -1.76 4.94 23.20
N LEU A 52 -1.85 4.93 21.87
CA LEU A 52 -2.74 4.05 21.11
C LEU A 52 -2.10 2.68 20.83
N THR A 53 -0.77 2.63 20.67
CA THR A 53 -0.04 1.40 20.41
C THR A 53 0.95 1.10 21.52
N VAL A 54 1.06 -0.18 21.90
CA VAL A 54 1.97 -0.65 22.98
C VAL A 54 2.59 -1.98 22.57
N ASN A 55 3.79 -1.93 22.01
CA ASN A 55 4.54 -3.11 21.59
C ASN A 55 6.06 -2.82 21.56
N LEU A 56 6.87 -3.74 20.98
CA LEU A 56 8.32 -3.57 20.86
C LEU A 56 8.76 -3.07 19.47
N ALA A 57 7.81 -2.96 18.54
CA ALA A 57 8.03 -2.52 17.18
C ALA A 57 8.07 -0.98 17.10
N PHE A 58 8.35 -0.45 15.92
CA PHE A 58 8.20 0.95 15.60
C PHE A 58 6.88 1.16 14.89
N ASP A 59 6.01 1.97 15.49
CA ASP A 59 4.77 2.42 14.89
C ASP A 59 4.90 3.91 14.52
N ILE A 60 4.77 4.21 13.22
CA ILE A 60 5.09 5.53 12.66
C ILE A 60 4.05 5.99 11.62
N THR A 61 4.17 7.26 11.21
CA THR A 61 3.39 7.87 10.11
C THR A 61 1.88 7.63 10.19
N PRO A 62 1.22 8.00 11.31
CA PRO A 62 -0.23 7.81 11.44
C PRO A 62 -1.01 8.78 10.55
N ALA A 63 -2.16 8.32 10.04
CA ALA A 63 -3.09 9.10 9.24
C ALA A 63 -4.54 8.73 9.58
N TYR A 64 -5.36 9.74 9.90
CA TYR A 64 -6.80 9.57 10.07
C TYR A 64 -7.48 9.33 8.72
N SER A 65 -8.47 8.44 8.75
CA SER A 65 -9.52 8.36 7.73
C SER A 65 -10.35 9.66 7.69
N PRO A 66 -10.87 10.08 6.53
CA PRO A 66 -11.64 11.33 6.41
C PRO A 66 -12.97 11.34 7.17
N ASP A 67 -13.51 10.17 7.51
CA ASP A 67 -14.68 10.03 8.37
C ASP A 67 -14.34 10.01 9.87
N GLY A 68 -13.05 9.98 10.21
CA GLY A 68 -12.52 10.00 11.58
C GLY A 68 -12.66 8.67 12.33
N GLN A 69 -13.10 7.60 11.67
CA GLN A 69 -13.39 6.32 12.33
C GLN A 69 -12.13 5.48 12.55
N GLU A 70 -11.21 5.49 11.60
CA GLU A 70 -10.01 4.67 11.59
C GLU A 70 -8.71 5.51 11.50
N ILE A 71 -7.60 4.92 11.95
CA ILE A 71 -6.23 5.42 11.82
C ILE A 71 -5.42 4.36 11.08
N ALA A 72 -4.81 4.74 9.95
CA ALA A 72 -3.79 3.95 9.27
C ALA A 72 -2.40 4.37 9.73
N PHE A 73 -1.46 3.43 9.84
CA PHE A 73 -0.09 3.71 10.25
C PHE A 73 0.86 2.59 9.80
N SER A 74 2.16 2.83 9.85
CA SER A 74 3.18 1.84 9.49
C SER A 74 3.77 1.20 10.74
N SER A 75 3.98 -0.12 10.71
CA SER A 75 4.53 -0.89 11.83
C SER A 75 5.51 -1.95 11.35
N ASN A 76 6.63 -2.11 12.04
CA ASN A 76 7.57 -3.22 11.76
C ASN A 76 7.37 -4.47 12.64
N ARG A 77 6.17 -4.66 13.21
CA ARG A 77 5.92 -5.73 14.19
C ARG A 77 6.00 -7.14 13.64
N ASP A 78 5.90 -7.31 12.32
CA ASP A 78 5.95 -8.61 11.65
C ASP A 78 7.26 -8.89 10.90
N GLY A 79 8.26 -8.00 11.02
CA GLY A 79 9.63 -8.22 10.52
C GLY A 79 10.13 -7.09 9.62
N ASP A 80 9.26 -6.52 8.82
CA ASP A 80 9.45 -5.34 7.98
C ASP A 80 8.27 -4.37 8.14
N MET A 81 8.38 -3.17 7.55
CA MET A 81 7.36 -2.13 7.72
C MET A 81 6.12 -2.48 6.90
N ASP A 82 5.02 -2.75 7.58
CA ASP A 82 3.70 -3.00 7.00
C ASP A 82 2.70 -1.93 7.41
N LEU A 83 1.63 -1.78 6.62
CA LEU A 83 0.50 -0.96 7.01
C LEU A 83 -0.45 -1.70 7.95
N TYR A 84 -0.91 -0.95 8.94
CA TYR A 84 -1.92 -1.36 9.89
C TYR A 84 -3.02 -0.33 9.96
N VAL A 85 -4.22 -0.80 10.32
CA VAL A 85 -5.37 0.05 10.61
C VAL A 85 -5.92 -0.31 11.98
N MET A 86 -6.36 0.69 12.72
CA MET A 86 -7.08 0.55 13.99
C MET A 86 -8.24 1.54 14.04
N ASP A 87 -9.22 1.28 14.88
CA ASP A 87 -10.24 2.26 15.23
C ASP A 87 -9.58 3.49 15.86
N SER A 88 -10.23 4.66 15.74
CA SER A 88 -9.65 5.93 16.20
C SER A 88 -9.35 5.96 17.70
N ASP A 89 -9.99 5.09 18.48
CA ASP A 89 -9.76 4.86 19.92
C ASP A 89 -8.62 3.89 20.25
N GLY A 90 -7.99 3.27 19.23
CA GLY A 90 -6.90 2.31 19.34
C GLY A 90 -7.36 0.84 19.38
N SER A 91 -8.66 0.57 19.35
CA SER A 91 -9.19 -0.80 19.24
C SER A 91 -9.22 -1.28 17.79
N GLY A 92 -9.71 -2.51 17.55
CA GLY A 92 -9.90 -3.00 16.17
C GLY A 92 -8.62 -3.20 15.33
N LEU A 93 -7.43 -3.23 15.95
CA LEU A 93 -6.16 -3.33 15.25
C LEU A 93 -6.09 -4.53 14.29
N ARG A 94 -5.75 -4.26 13.01
CA ARG A 94 -5.60 -5.27 11.96
C ARG A 94 -4.48 -4.92 10.97
N PRO A 95 -3.73 -5.91 10.44
CA PRO A 95 -2.80 -5.67 9.35
C PRO A 95 -3.57 -5.37 8.06
N LEU A 96 -2.95 -4.57 7.19
CA LEU A 96 -3.48 -4.18 5.89
C LEU A 96 -2.60 -4.70 4.74
N THR A 97 -1.29 -4.81 4.98
CA THR A 97 -0.29 -5.41 4.08
C THR A 97 0.50 -6.49 4.81
N ASP A 98 1.10 -7.41 4.06
CA ASP A 98 1.86 -8.56 4.58
C ASP A 98 2.92 -9.08 3.59
N VAL A 99 3.39 -8.21 2.69
CA VAL A 99 4.30 -8.60 1.58
C VAL A 99 5.64 -7.92 1.76
N GLU A 100 6.72 -8.69 1.60
CA GLU A 100 8.10 -8.22 1.75
C GLU A 100 8.36 -6.87 1.05
N GLY A 101 8.81 -5.91 1.84
CA GLY A 101 9.03 -4.52 1.45
C GLY A 101 8.67 -3.57 2.59
N ARG A 102 9.03 -2.29 2.46
CA ARG A 102 8.65 -1.26 3.43
C ARG A 102 7.46 -0.49 2.93
N ASP A 103 6.32 -0.66 3.59
CA ASP A 103 5.08 0.06 3.32
C ASP A 103 4.92 1.25 4.30
N GLU A 104 5.08 2.47 3.78
CA GLU A 104 5.17 3.70 4.57
C GLU A 104 4.28 4.84 4.06
N TYR A 105 4.03 5.81 4.93
CA TYR A 105 3.31 7.06 4.61
C TYR A 105 1.89 6.81 4.04
N PRO A 106 1.00 6.13 4.78
CA PRO A 106 -0.36 5.93 4.34
C PRO A 106 -1.11 7.26 4.24
N ALA A 107 -1.90 7.43 3.18
CA ALA A 107 -2.82 8.53 2.99
C ALA A 107 -4.17 8.02 2.48
N TRP A 108 -5.25 8.42 3.14
CA TRP A 108 -6.60 8.00 2.81
C TRP A 108 -7.18 8.76 1.62
N SER A 109 -7.94 8.07 0.78
CA SER A 109 -8.80 8.72 -0.21
C SER A 109 -9.92 9.49 0.50
N PRO A 110 -10.45 10.59 -0.09
CA PRO A 110 -11.47 11.42 0.56
C PRO A 110 -12.79 10.70 0.89
N ASP A 111 -13.08 9.59 0.24
CA ASP A 111 -14.25 8.73 0.47
C ASP A 111 -14.01 7.64 1.54
N ALA A 112 -12.81 7.60 2.15
CA ALA A 112 -12.38 6.59 3.11
C ALA A 112 -12.34 5.14 2.58
N GLU A 113 -12.44 4.92 1.26
CA GLU A 113 -12.49 3.56 0.71
C GLU A 113 -11.12 2.99 0.36
N GLN A 114 -10.11 3.84 0.17
CA GLN A 114 -8.79 3.46 -0.31
C GLN A 114 -7.68 4.15 0.49
N ILE A 115 -6.51 3.52 0.50
CA ILE A 115 -5.28 4.06 1.06
C ILE A 115 -4.21 4.02 -0.04
N VAL A 116 -3.57 5.16 -0.29
CA VAL A 116 -2.30 5.23 -1.05
C VAL A 116 -1.14 5.23 -0.08
N PHE A 117 -0.03 4.59 -0.44
CA PHE A 117 1.16 4.51 0.39
C PHE A 117 2.41 4.32 -0.49
N ALA A 118 3.59 4.51 0.09
CA ALA A 118 4.86 4.26 -0.59
C ALA A 118 5.37 2.85 -0.25
N SER A 119 5.85 2.09 -1.23
CA SER A 119 6.44 0.77 -1.01
C SER A 119 7.66 0.52 -1.87
N ASP A 120 8.70 -0.10 -1.29
CA ASP A 120 9.90 -0.54 -2.02
C ASP A 120 9.86 -2.01 -2.47
N ARG A 121 8.70 -2.67 -2.39
CA ARG A 121 8.47 -4.10 -2.74
C ARG A 121 8.93 -4.52 -4.15
N THR A 122 9.16 -3.56 -5.06
CA THR A 122 9.70 -3.82 -6.41
C THR A 122 11.12 -3.30 -6.65
N GLY A 123 11.84 -2.91 -5.59
CA GLY A 123 13.26 -2.54 -5.59
C GLY A 123 13.55 -1.05 -5.37
N ASN A 124 12.56 -0.18 -5.54
CA ASN A 124 12.59 1.26 -5.25
C ASN A 124 11.21 1.66 -4.73
N PHE A 125 11.13 2.74 -3.93
CA PHE A 125 9.85 3.29 -3.48
C PHE A 125 9.01 3.73 -4.68
N GLU A 126 7.84 3.13 -4.80
CA GLU A 126 6.76 3.50 -5.72
C GLU A 126 5.48 3.71 -4.92
N LEU A 127 4.49 4.40 -5.50
CA LEU A 127 3.18 4.58 -4.87
C LEU A 127 2.28 3.41 -5.19
N TYR A 128 1.67 2.85 -4.15
CA TYR A 128 0.71 1.77 -4.25
C TYR A 128 -0.63 2.18 -3.65
N ARG A 129 -1.70 1.52 -4.09
CA ARG A 129 -3.06 1.67 -3.56
C ARG A 129 -3.59 0.33 -3.07
N ILE A 130 -4.31 0.36 -1.96
CA ILE A 130 -5.09 -0.76 -1.44
C ILE A 130 -6.46 -0.25 -0.96
N SER A 131 -7.46 -1.14 -0.97
CA SER A 131 -8.73 -0.88 -0.29
C SER A 131 -8.52 -0.75 1.22
N ALA A 132 -9.29 0.11 1.89
CA ALA A 132 -9.26 0.25 3.35
C ALA A 132 -9.58 -1.07 4.08
N GLY A 133 -10.36 -1.95 3.45
CA GLY A 133 -10.65 -3.30 3.95
C GLY A 133 -9.55 -4.33 3.65
N GLY A 134 -8.44 -3.92 3.02
CA GLY A 134 -7.36 -4.79 2.57
C GLY A 134 -7.60 -5.43 1.21
N GLY A 135 -6.76 -6.40 0.86
CA GLY A 135 -6.87 -7.18 -0.37
C GLY A 135 -5.78 -6.87 -1.39
N THR A 136 -6.16 -6.75 -2.67
CA THR A 136 -5.16 -6.62 -3.74
C THR A 136 -4.53 -5.23 -3.74
N VAL A 137 -3.21 -5.20 -3.70
CA VAL A 137 -2.43 -3.98 -3.86
C VAL A 137 -2.18 -3.69 -5.34
N GLU A 138 -2.39 -2.44 -5.75
CA GLU A 138 -2.16 -1.94 -7.11
C GLU A 138 -1.00 -0.94 -7.13
N ASN A 139 -0.08 -1.07 -8.10
CA ASN A 139 0.99 -0.10 -8.29
C ASN A 139 0.52 1.09 -9.14
N LEU A 140 0.68 2.32 -8.66
CA LEU A 140 0.28 3.55 -9.32
C LEU A 140 1.45 4.27 -10.05
N THR A 141 2.69 4.05 -9.61
CA THR A 141 3.89 4.64 -10.24
C THR A 141 4.89 3.54 -10.59
N ASN A 142 5.52 3.64 -11.75
CA ASN A 142 6.42 2.57 -12.20
C ASN A 142 7.56 3.18 -13.01
N SER A 143 8.61 3.55 -12.31
CA SER A 143 9.77 4.20 -12.87
C SER A 143 11.05 3.71 -12.19
N SER A 144 12.18 4.34 -12.49
CA SER A 144 13.43 4.12 -11.76
C SER A 144 13.63 5.14 -10.63
N ALA A 145 12.67 6.04 -10.41
CA ALA A 145 12.73 7.09 -9.40
C ALA A 145 12.21 6.59 -8.04
N GLN A 146 12.54 7.29 -6.96
CA GLN A 146 11.87 7.07 -5.68
C GLN A 146 10.68 8.01 -5.58
N ASP A 147 9.49 7.43 -5.43
CA ASP A 147 8.21 8.12 -5.29
C ASP A 147 7.64 7.84 -3.89
N GLY A 148 7.32 8.88 -3.12
CA GLY A 148 6.87 8.73 -1.73
C GLY A 148 6.11 9.94 -1.18
N SER A 149 5.73 9.86 0.10
CA SER A 149 4.94 10.87 0.81
C SER A 149 3.67 11.31 0.06
N PRO A 150 2.77 10.38 -0.31
CA PRO A 150 1.60 10.69 -1.11
C PRO A 150 0.54 11.46 -0.30
N ALA A 151 -0.27 12.26 -1.00
CA ALA A 151 -1.45 12.91 -0.46
C ALA A 151 -2.54 13.02 -1.55
N TYR A 152 -3.77 12.62 -1.23
CA TYR A 152 -4.91 12.81 -2.13
C TYR A 152 -5.28 14.29 -2.24
N SER A 153 -5.74 14.71 -3.43
CA SER A 153 -6.49 15.96 -3.56
C SER A 153 -7.85 15.82 -2.84
N PRO A 154 -8.44 16.92 -2.34
CA PRO A 154 -9.72 16.86 -1.61
C PRO A 154 -10.89 16.28 -2.41
N ASP A 155 -10.86 16.38 -3.73
CA ASP A 155 -11.84 15.79 -4.65
C ASP A 155 -11.51 14.35 -5.07
N GLY A 156 -10.37 13.81 -4.62
CA GLY A 156 -9.94 12.44 -4.86
C GLY A 156 -9.49 12.16 -6.29
N THR A 157 -9.33 13.18 -7.15
CA THR A 157 -8.97 12.96 -8.56
C THR A 157 -7.45 12.90 -8.78
N LEU A 158 -6.66 13.51 -7.89
CA LEU A 158 -5.20 13.57 -7.99
C LEU A 158 -4.52 12.99 -6.74
N ILE A 159 -3.28 12.56 -6.92
CA ILE A 159 -2.33 12.31 -5.82
C ILE A 159 -1.14 13.24 -5.99
N ALA A 160 -0.84 14.08 -4.99
CA ALA A 160 0.41 14.80 -4.88
C ALA A 160 1.46 13.91 -4.19
N PHE A 161 2.72 13.95 -4.63
CA PHE A 161 3.78 13.11 -4.08
C PHE A 161 5.17 13.68 -4.35
N ALA A 162 6.16 13.27 -3.55
CA ALA A 162 7.56 13.60 -3.77
C ALA A 162 8.21 12.57 -4.71
N SER A 163 8.94 13.04 -5.73
CA SER A 163 9.68 12.16 -6.65
C SER A 163 11.06 12.72 -6.96
N ASN A 164 12.06 11.85 -7.08
CA ASN A 164 13.41 12.24 -7.50
C ASN A 164 13.72 12.04 -8.99
N ARG A 165 12.69 11.88 -9.83
CA ARG A 165 12.82 11.51 -11.27
C ARG A 165 13.66 12.47 -12.13
N LEU A 166 13.89 13.71 -11.68
CA LEU A 166 14.75 14.70 -12.35
C LEU A 166 16.10 14.93 -11.65
N GLY A 167 16.51 14.06 -10.72
CA GLY A 167 17.82 14.09 -10.06
C GLY A 167 17.81 14.68 -8.63
N ASN A 168 16.70 15.26 -8.20
CA ASN A 168 16.42 15.70 -6.83
C ASN A 168 14.92 15.55 -6.54
N TYR A 169 14.54 15.49 -5.26
CA TYR A 169 13.12 15.43 -4.89
C TYR A 169 12.40 16.73 -5.25
N GLU A 170 11.32 16.58 -6.01
CA GLU A 170 10.37 17.63 -6.36
C GLU A 170 8.93 17.11 -6.15
N ILE A 171 7.95 18.01 -6.17
CA ILE A 171 6.54 17.67 -5.96
C ILE A 171 5.86 17.45 -7.31
N TYR A 172 5.23 16.29 -7.47
CA TYR A 172 4.49 15.87 -8.66
C TYR A 172 3.02 15.65 -8.31
N THR A 173 2.18 15.66 -9.34
CA THR A 173 0.80 15.18 -9.25
C THR A 173 0.57 14.03 -10.22
N LEU A 174 -0.23 13.06 -9.80
CA LEU A 174 -0.68 11.92 -10.60
C LEU A 174 -2.20 12.03 -10.76
N ASP A 175 -2.66 12.09 -12.00
CA ASP A 175 -4.10 12.08 -12.31
C ASP A 175 -4.62 10.64 -12.35
N LEU A 176 -5.51 10.30 -11.41
CA LEU A 176 -6.08 8.96 -11.29
C LEU A 176 -7.00 8.60 -12.47
N ALA A 177 -7.52 9.58 -13.21
CA ALA A 177 -8.27 9.31 -14.44
C ALA A 177 -7.36 8.79 -15.56
N THR A 178 -6.09 9.22 -15.60
CA THR A 178 -5.11 8.76 -16.61
C THR A 178 -4.57 7.36 -16.37
N LEU A 179 -4.72 6.84 -15.14
CA LEU A 179 -4.45 5.44 -14.83
C LEU A 179 -5.53 4.51 -15.41
N ARG A 180 -6.71 5.05 -15.69
CA ARG A 180 -7.72 4.37 -16.51
C ARG A 180 -7.36 4.62 -17.98
N PRO A 181 -7.25 3.59 -18.84
CA PRO A 181 -6.99 3.83 -20.25
C PRO A 181 -8.06 4.79 -20.83
N PRO A 182 -7.68 5.79 -21.63
CA PRO A 182 -8.64 6.72 -22.22
C PRO A 182 -9.59 5.94 -23.13
N GLY A 183 -10.84 5.76 -22.68
CA GLY A 183 -11.81 4.95 -23.43
C GLY A 183 -12.92 4.27 -22.65
N GLY A 184 -12.96 4.34 -21.32
CA GLY A 184 -14.20 4.15 -20.55
C GLY A 184 -14.94 2.81 -20.67
N GLU A 185 -14.40 1.82 -21.37
CA GLU A 185 -14.76 0.44 -21.15
C GLU A 185 -13.86 -0.04 -20.02
N THR A 186 -14.48 -0.48 -18.92
CA THR A 186 -13.85 -1.45 -18.03
C THR A 186 -13.25 -2.51 -18.95
N VAL A 187 -11.93 -2.53 -19.13
CA VAL A 187 -11.28 -3.72 -19.69
C VAL A 187 -11.69 -4.78 -18.70
N ALA A 188 -12.65 -5.62 -19.11
CA ALA A 188 -13.13 -6.72 -18.30
C ALA A 188 -11.87 -7.38 -17.79
N ASN A 189 -11.73 -7.44 -16.46
CA ASN A 189 -10.56 -7.96 -15.79
C ASN A 189 -10.03 -9.15 -16.61
N PRO A 190 -8.81 -9.10 -17.18
CA PRO A 190 -8.36 -10.11 -18.14
C PRO A 190 -8.66 -11.48 -17.57
N ALA A 191 -9.23 -12.39 -18.37
CA ALA A 191 -9.89 -13.59 -17.85
C ALA A 191 -9.01 -14.38 -16.84
N TRP A 192 -7.68 -14.32 -16.98
CA TRP A 192 -6.68 -14.92 -16.09
C TRP A 192 -6.59 -14.32 -14.66
N ARG A 193 -7.16 -13.14 -14.39
CA ARG A 193 -7.30 -12.56 -13.04
C ARG A 193 -8.57 -13.04 -12.31
N ASN A 194 -9.48 -13.72 -12.99
CA ASN A 194 -10.70 -14.25 -12.40
C ASN A 194 -10.44 -15.62 -11.75
N ALA A 195 -10.91 -15.84 -10.52
CA ALA A 195 -10.68 -17.08 -9.77
C ALA A 195 -11.28 -18.34 -10.44
N ALA A 196 -12.17 -18.15 -11.43
CA ALA A 196 -12.79 -19.20 -12.23
C ALA A 196 -11.99 -19.59 -13.49
N TRP A 197 -10.90 -18.89 -13.81
CA TRP A 197 -10.10 -19.19 -15.00
C TRP A 197 -9.34 -20.50 -14.85
N ARG A 198 -9.50 -21.39 -15.82
CA ARG A 198 -8.76 -22.64 -15.92
C ARG A 198 -7.95 -22.66 -17.21
N LEU A 199 -6.76 -23.24 -17.14
CA LEU A 199 -5.89 -23.45 -18.30
C LEU A 199 -6.62 -24.26 -19.40
N PRO A 200 -6.27 -24.06 -20.68
CA PRO A 200 -6.54 -25.05 -21.71
C PRO A 200 -5.90 -26.39 -21.30
N GLU A 201 -6.53 -27.50 -21.70
CA GLU A 201 -6.25 -28.85 -21.24
C GLU A 201 -4.75 -29.26 -21.20
N SER A 202 -4.47 -30.27 -20.37
CA SER A 202 -3.15 -30.85 -20.10
C SER A 202 -2.26 -31.01 -21.35
N GLY A 203 -1.05 -30.46 -21.30
CA GLY A 203 -0.04 -30.64 -22.35
C GLY A 203 0.99 -29.51 -22.47
N PHE A 204 0.72 -28.34 -21.90
CA PHE A 204 1.64 -27.19 -21.96
C PHE A 204 2.64 -27.17 -20.79
N SER A 205 3.90 -26.86 -21.09
CA SER A 205 4.91 -26.51 -20.08
C SER A 205 4.62 -25.14 -19.47
N ILE A 206 5.16 -24.87 -18.27
CA ILE A 206 4.96 -23.59 -17.57
C ILE A 206 5.41 -22.40 -18.42
N ASP A 207 6.49 -22.57 -19.17
CA ASP A 207 7.03 -21.54 -20.05
C ASP A 207 6.14 -21.30 -21.27
N GLN A 208 5.51 -22.34 -21.83
CA GLN A 208 4.55 -22.18 -22.94
C GLN A 208 3.28 -21.42 -22.51
N VAL A 209 2.82 -21.63 -21.28
CA VAL A 209 1.69 -20.87 -20.72
C VAL A 209 2.05 -19.40 -20.53
N ILE A 210 3.23 -19.14 -19.97
CA ILE A 210 3.76 -17.77 -19.80
C ILE A 210 3.87 -17.07 -21.15
N ASP A 211 4.48 -17.72 -22.14
CA ASP A 211 4.71 -17.13 -23.46
C ASP A 211 3.38 -16.86 -24.20
N THR A 212 2.35 -17.71 -23.98
CA THR A 212 1.00 -17.49 -24.54
C THR A 212 0.31 -16.29 -23.90
N LEU A 213 0.31 -16.19 -22.57
CA LEU A 213 -0.29 -15.06 -21.84
C LEU A 213 0.42 -13.74 -22.17
N VAL A 214 1.75 -13.78 -22.28
CA VAL A 214 2.55 -12.65 -22.76
C VAL A 214 2.14 -12.28 -24.18
N ALA A 215 2.02 -13.24 -25.11
CA ALA A 215 1.62 -12.96 -26.49
C ALA A 215 0.18 -12.43 -26.66
N GLU A 216 -0.72 -12.77 -25.75
CA GLU A 216 -2.07 -12.18 -25.69
C GLU A 216 -2.03 -10.75 -25.14
N ALA A 217 -1.32 -10.52 -24.02
CA ALA A 217 -1.12 -9.17 -23.48
C ALA A 217 -0.43 -8.23 -24.49
N LEU A 218 0.54 -8.75 -25.27
CA LEU A 218 1.19 -8.04 -26.38
C LEU A 218 0.18 -7.63 -27.48
N ARG A 219 -0.75 -8.53 -27.83
CA ARG A 219 -1.78 -8.27 -28.85
C ARG A 219 -2.79 -7.22 -28.41
N GLU A 220 -3.10 -7.16 -27.12
CA GLU A 220 -4.05 -6.20 -26.54
C GLU A 220 -3.41 -4.83 -26.27
N THR A 221 -2.13 -4.78 -25.87
CA THR A 221 -1.48 -3.53 -25.40
C THR A 221 -0.52 -2.89 -26.40
N GLY A 222 -0.02 -3.64 -27.40
CA GLY A 222 0.89 -3.13 -28.43
C GLY A 222 2.30 -2.74 -27.95
N GLN A 223 2.70 -3.03 -26.71
CA GLN A 223 4.03 -2.72 -26.15
C GLN A 223 4.93 -3.97 -26.07
N ASN A 224 6.24 -3.82 -25.80
CA ASN A 224 7.17 -4.95 -25.62
C ASN A 224 6.96 -5.66 -24.26
N VAL A 225 7.20 -6.97 -24.22
CA VAL A 225 6.96 -7.93 -23.12
C VAL A 225 7.36 -7.40 -21.74
N SER A 226 8.54 -6.81 -21.62
CA SER A 226 9.05 -6.33 -20.32
C SER A 226 8.29 -5.12 -19.78
N ALA A 227 7.73 -4.28 -20.65
CA ALA A 227 6.93 -3.12 -20.26
C ALA A 227 5.50 -3.56 -19.88
N ALA A 228 4.88 -4.41 -20.69
CA ALA A 228 3.55 -4.96 -20.41
C ALA A 228 3.53 -5.81 -19.13
N ALA A 229 4.56 -6.64 -18.90
CA ALA A 229 4.69 -7.46 -17.69
C ALA A 229 4.84 -6.62 -16.42
N ARG A 230 5.59 -5.51 -16.48
CA ARG A 230 5.77 -4.57 -15.36
C ARG A 230 4.52 -3.75 -15.08
N GLN A 231 3.81 -3.32 -16.12
CA GLN A 231 2.57 -2.54 -15.99
C GLN A 231 1.41 -3.37 -15.44
N LEU A 232 1.37 -4.68 -15.75
CA LEU A 232 0.33 -5.58 -15.26
C LEU A 232 0.64 -6.20 -13.88
N GLY A 233 1.83 -5.94 -13.31
CA GLY A 233 2.29 -6.56 -12.06
C GLY A 233 2.54 -8.06 -12.18
N VAL A 234 2.73 -8.57 -13.41
CA VAL A 234 2.85 -10.00 -13.71
C VAL A 234 4.32 -10.31 -14.00
N THR A 235 5.08 -10.66 -12.97
CA THR A 235 6.41 -11.23 -13.16
C THR A 235 6.30 -12.71 -13.55
N ARG A 236 7.32 -13.26 -14.24
CA ARG A 236 7.40 -14.71 -14.47
C ARG A 236 7.28 -15.51 -13.17
N GLU A 237 7.80 -14.96 -12.07
CA GLU A 237 7.71 -15.55 -10.74
C GLU A 237 6.29 -15.50 -10.14
N PHE A 238 5.56 -14.39 -10.34
CA PHE A 238 4.15 -14.30 -9.95
C PHE A 238 3.27 -15.35 -10.66
N LEU A 239 3.47 -15.54 -11.98
CA LEU A 239 2.76 -16.58 -12.73
C LEU A 239 3.15 -17.99 -12.30
N ARG A 240 4.44 -18.23 -12.02
CA ARG A 240 4.91 -19.51 -11.47
C ARG A 240 4.26 -19.83 -10.12
N TYR A 241 4.20 -18.85 -9.22
CA TYR A 241 3.57 -18.97 -7.91
C TYR A 241 2.06 -19.29 -8.02
N ARG A 242 1.32 -18.57 -8.88
CA ARG A 242 -0.12 -18.83 -9.13
C ARG A 242 -0.38 -20.19 -9.79
N LEU A 243 0.51 -20.64 -10.68
CA LEU A 243 0.39 -21.95 -11.33
C LEU A 243 0.72 -23.11 -10.39
N ALA A 244 1.67 -22.93 -9.47
CA ALA A 244 1.99 -23.91 -8.44
C ALA A 244 0.82 -24.10 -7.45
N THR A 245 0.19 -23.00 -7.04
CA THR A 245 -0.96 -23.02 -6.12
C THR A 245 -2.25 -23.55 -6.77
N ALA A 246 -2.46 -23.32 -8.07
CA ALA A 246 -3.62 -23.84 -8.80
C ALA A 246 -3.59 -25.37 -9.03
N ARG A 247 -2.43 -26.03 -8.92
CA ARG A 247 -2.31 -27.49 -9.09
C ARG A 247 -2.65 -28.30 -7.83
N GLY A 248 -2.82 -27.65 -6.67
CA GLY A 248 -2.96 -28.33 -5.38
C GLY A 248 -1.71 -29.12 -4.99
N PRO A 249 -1.63 -29.66 -3.76
CA PRO A 249 -0.53 -30.55 -3.38
C PRO A 249 -0.57 -31.79 -4.29
N ALA A 250 0.61 -32.24 -4.73
CA ALA A 250 0.74 -33.48 -5.48
C ALA A 250 0.08 -34.63 -4.69
N PRO A 251 -0.70 -35.52 -5.33
CA PRO A 251 -1.25 -36.67 -4.64
C PRO A 251 -0.11 -37.47 -4.02
N ALA A 252 -0.27 -37.86 -2.75
CA ALA A 252 0.67 -38.75 -2.09
C ALA A 252 0.87 -39.99 -2.96
N GLY A 253 2.12 -40.27 -3.32
CA GLY A 253 2.48 -41.49 -4.04
C GLY A 253 1.96 -42.72 -3.28
N PRO A 254 1.69 -43.83 -3.97
CA PRO A 254 1.13 -45.02 -3.34
C PRO A 254 2.03 -45.44 -2.19
N ALA A 255 1.42 -45.64 -1.01
CA ALA A 255 2.10 -46.18 0.15
C ALA A 255 2.71 -47.54 -0.24
N GLU A 256 4.03 -47.66 -0.15
CA GLU A 256 4.71 -48.94 -0.23
C GLU A 256 4.23 -49.79 0.96
N GLY A 257 3.34 -50.74 0.67
CA GLY A 257 2.85 -51.70 1.62
C GLY A 257 3.76 -52.93 1.67
N LYS A 258 4.35 -53.13 2.85
CA LYS A 258 4.93 -54.35 3.43
C LYS A 258 6.22 -54.92 2.84
#